data_AF-A0A836TIX9-F1
#
_entry.id   AF-A0A836TIX9-F1
#
_cell.length_a   1.000
_cell.length_b   1.000
_cell.length_c   1.000
_cell.angle_alpha   90.00
_cell.angle_beta   90.00
_cell.angle_gamma   90.00
#
_symmetry.space_group_name_H-M   'P 1'
#
loop_
_entity.id
_entity.type
_entity.pdbx_description
1 polymer ?
#
loop_
_entity_poly.entity_id
_entity_poly.type
_entity_poly.pdbx_seq_one_letter_code
_entity_poly.pdbx_strand_id
1 'polypeptide(L)'
;LDIQNKTIRHVGEAFVEDSVRILRAARFSARFPDFIIAPETMLLMQQMVADGEVDVLVAERVWQELSKGLMEVKPSRMFEVLRACGALQKILPEVDKLWGVPQPEKYHPEIDTGVHVMMAIDYAAKKKFSLPVRLATLLHDLGKVTTAKELLPRHVGHDVRGAKLVKEVSKRLRIPNDCAQLAYMVAKFHIKEHQVMQMNPSTLLTFLIELDAIRQPGRFESFLQACESDARGRLELESIAIPQAALMRKALKAVNIINAGEVAKQQNSAKQIKQAIFEARLVAVKAVLQQ
;
A
#
# COMPACT_ATOMS: atom_id res chain seq x y z
N LEU A 1 3.55 -25.71 16.08
CA LEU A 1 4.62 -25.59 15.05
C LEU A 1 5.48 -26.83 15.19
N ASP A 2 5.63 -27.60 14.12
CA ASP A 2 6.63 -28.65 14.03
C ASP A 2 7.90 -28.03 13.42
N ILE A 3 8.88 -27.75 14.29
CA ILE A 3 10.08 -26.99 13.92
C ILE A 3 11.02 -27.84 13.06
N GLN A 4 11.13 -29.14 13.35
CA GLN A 4 12.03 -30.04 12.63
C GLN A 4 11.55 -30.24 11.20
N ASN A 5 10.25 -30.46 11.00
CA ASN A 5 9.65 -30.67 9.69
C ASN A 5 9.22 -29.37 9.00
N LYS A 6 9.57 -28.20 9.55
CA LYS A 6 9.15 -26.88 9.06
C LYS A 6 7.65 -26.84 8.71
N THR A 7 6.80 -27.35 9.61
CA THR A 7 5.37 -27.52 9.34
C THR A 7 4.51 -26.78 10.36
N ILE A 8 3.54 -26.01 9.89
CA ILE A 8 2.51 -25.35 10.70
C ILE A 8 1.32 -26.31 10.81
N ARG A 9 1.19 -26.93 11.97
CA ARG A 9 0.15 -27.92 12.31
C ARG A 9 -0.67 -27.43 13.50
N HIS A 10 -1.97 -27.66 13.44
CA HIS A 10 -2.91 -27.41 14.53
C HIS A 10 -2.68 -28.42 15.68
N VAL A 11 -3.09 -28.07 16.90
CA VAL A 11 -2.94 -28.95 18.06
C VAL A 11 -4.31 -29.14 18.68
N GLY A 12 -4.79 -30.39 18.65
CA GLY A 12 -6.05 -30.80 19.27
C GLY A 12 -7.31 -30.22 18.61
N GLU A 13 -8.44 -30.74 19.06
CA GLU A 13 -9.78 -30.34 18.57
C GLU A 13 -10.09 -28.88 18.91
N ALA A 14 -9.53 -28.36 19.99
CA ALA A 14 -9.75 -26.99 20.45
C ALA A 14 -9.44 -25.93 19.40
N PHE A 15 -8.67 -26.23 18.32
CA PHE A 15 -8.37 -25.28 17.25
C PHE A 15 -9.62 -24.63 16.64
N VAL A 16 -10.73 -25.36 16.52
CA VAL A 16 -11.97 -24.84 15.92
C VAL A 16 -12.66 -23.79 16.78
N GLU A 17 -12.38 -23.75 18.09
CA GLU A 17 -13.03 -22.85 19.06
C GLU A 17 -12.65 -21.37 18.90
N ASP A 18 -11.61 -21.05 18.10
CA ASP A 18 -11.18 -19.67 17.87
C ASP A 18 -10.73 -19.48 16.41
N SER A 19 -11.61 -18.88 15.60
CA SER A 19 -11.38 -18.62 14.18
C SER A 19 -10.23 -17.67 13.89
N VAL A 20 -9.73 -16.90 14.87
CA VAL A 20 -8.47 -16.13 14.72
C VAL A 20 -7.27 -17.04 14.50
N ARG A 21 -7.33 -18.32 14.87
CA ARG A 21 -6.24 -19.27 14.61
C ARG A 21 -5.96 -19.47 13.12
N ILE A 22 -6.95 -19.27 12.24
CA ILE A 22 -6.75 -19.21 10.78
C ILE A 22 -5.79 -18.08 10.41
N LEU A 23 -6.04 -16.88 10.94
CA LEU A 23 -5.23 -15.69 10.68
C LEU A 23 -3.83 -15.83 11.29
N ARG A 24 -3.72 -16.45 12.47
CA ARG A 24 -2.43 -16.74 13.12
C ARG A 24 -1.60 -17.75 12.33
N ALA A 25 -2.22 -18.81 11.81
CA ALA A 25 -1.53 -19.80 10.96
C ALA A 25 -0.99 -19.15 9.68
N ALA A 26 -1.80 -18.29 9.04
CA ALA A 26 -1.37 -17.49 7.90
C ALA A 26 -0.21 -16.54 8.26
N ARG A 27 -0.29 -15.83 9.40
CA ARG A 27 0.80 -14.98 9.88
C ARG A 27 2.08 -15.77 10.13
N PHE A 28 2.00 -16.96 10.73
CA PHE A 28 3.19 -17.79 10.92
C PHE A 28 3.85 -18.18 9.61
N SER A 29 3.08 -18.34 8.53
CA SER A 29 3.63 -18.59 7.19
C SER A 29 4.40 -17.38 6.65
N ALA A 30 4.00 -16.16 7.00
CA ALA A 30 4.77 -14.95 6.68
C ALA A 30 6.01 -14.77 7.55
N ARG A 31 5.97 -15.21 8.81
CA ARG A 31 7.12 -15.18 9.73
C ARG A 31 8.18 -16.22 9.37
N PHE A 32 7.74 -17.41 8.95
CA PHE A 32 8.60 -18.54 8.62
C PHE A 32 8.33 -18.95 7.17
N PRO A 33 8.92 -18.27 6.17
CA PRO A 33 8.55 -18.45 4.76
C PRO A 33 8.79 -19.87 4.24
N ASP A 34 9.78 -20.57 4.80
CA ASP A 34 10.12 -21.95 4.46
C ASP A 34 9.15 -22.98 5.07
N PHE A 35 8.23 -22.56 5.94
CA PHE A 35 7.28 -23.47 6.55
C PHE A 35 6.06 -23.67 5.64
N ILE A 36 5.52 -24.89 5.67
CA ILE A 36 4.28 -25.25 4.98
C ILE A 36 3.16 -25.50 5.98
N ILE A 37 1.90 -25.25 5.58
CA ILE A 37 0.73 -25.67 6.37
C ILE A 37 0.56 -27.18 6.18
N ALA A 38 0.36 -27.93 7.27
CA ALA A 38 0.05 -29.36 7.17
C ALA A 38 -1.29 -29.56 6.40
N PRO A 39 -1.42 -30.56 5.49
CA PRO A 39 -2.61 -30.74 4.66
C PRO A 39 -3.92 -30.80 5.45
N GLU A 40 -4.04 -31.76 6.36
CA GLU A 40 -4.34 -31.52 7.76
C GLU A 40 -5.11 -30.26 8.20
N THR A 41 -4.29 -29.32 8.64
CA THR A 41 -4.66 -27.99 9.09
C THR A 41 -5.26 -27.14 8.00
N MET A 42 -4.81 -27.28 6.74
CA MET A 42 -5.40 -26.53 5.63
C MET A 42 -6.87 -26.94 5.41
N LEU A 43 -7.16 -28.24 5.40
CA LEU A 43 -8.52 -28.77 5.30
C LEU A 43 -9.39 -28.29 6.45
N LEU A 44 -8.87 -28.34 7.68
CA LEU A 44 -9.59 -27.84 8.85
C LEU A 44 -9.89 -26.33 8.75
N MET A 45 -8.91 -25.53 8.31
CA MET A 45 -9.11 -24.09 8.08
C MET A 45 -10.18 -23.83 7.02
N GLN A 46 -10.16 -24.57 5.90
CA GLN A 46 -11.18 -24.48 4.85
C GLN A 46 -12.58 -24.83 5.37
N GLN A 47 -12.70 -25.89 6.18
CA GLN A 47 -13.96 -26.28 6.80
C GLN A 47 -14.49 -25.18 7.72
N MET A 48 -13.65 -24.62 8.59
CA MET A 48 -14.04 -23.49 9.45
C MET A 48 -14.49 -22.27 8.65
N VAL A 49 -13.86 -21.97 7.51
CA VAL A 49 -14.34 -20.89 6.62
C VAL A 49 -15.71 -21.22 6.04
N ALA A 50 -15.92 -22.46 5.59
CA ALA A 50 -17.19 -22.91 5.03
C ALA A 50 -18.33 -22.86 6.06
N ASP A 51 -18.02 -23.17 7.33
CA ASP A 51 -18.97 -23.14 8.45
C ASP A 51 -19.30 -21.70 8.92
N GLY A 52 -18.68 -20.67 8.34
CA GLY A 52 -18.96 -19.26 8.64
C GLY A 52 -18.21 -18.72 9.86
N GLU A 53 -17.28 -19.46 10.43
CA GLU A 53 -16.54 -19.07 11.65
C GLU A 53 -15.67 -17.81 11.45
N VAL A 54 -15.28 -17.53 10.21
CA VAL A 54 -14.53 -16.30 9.86
C VAL A 54 -15.46 -15.08 9.77
N ASP A 55 -16.74 -15.28 9.44
CA ASP A 55 -17.70 -14.18 9.25
C ASP A 55 -18.06 -13.49 10.58
N VAL A 56 -17.89 -14.18 11.70
CA VAL A 56 -18.12 -13.66 13.06
C VAL A 56 -16.90 -12.96 13.67
N LEU A 57 -15.77 -12.92 12.97
CA LEU A 57 -14.57 -12.24 13.46
C LEU A 57 -14.76 -10.72 13.53
N VAL A 58 -14.57 -10.16 14.72
CA VAL A 58 -14.59 -8.70 14.90
C VAL A 58 -13.40 -8.05 14.20
N ALA A 59 -13.64 -6.85 13.63
CA ALA A 59 -12.70 -6.11 12.80
C ALA A 59 -11.33 -5.89 13.47
N GLU A 60 -11.31 -5.61 14.76
CA GLU A 60 -10.11 -5.36 15.54
C GLU A 60 -9.21 -6.60 15.61
N ARG A 61 -9.79 -7.80 15.73
CA ARG A 61 -9.03 -9.07 15.74
C ARG A 61 -8.44 -9.36 14.36
N VAL A 62 -9.21 -9.09 13.30
CA VAL A 62 -8.73 -9.20 11.92
C VAL A 62 -7.55 -8.26 11.69
N TRP A 63 -7.71 -6.98 12.05
CA TRP A 63 -6.65 -5.98 11.90
C TRP A 63 -5.39 -6.31 12.70
N GLN A 64 -5.53 -6.80 13.94
CA GLN A 64 -4.38 -7.17 14.77
C GLN A 64 -3.52 -8.25 14.13
N GLU A 65 -4.10 -9.25 13.46
CA GLU A 65 -3.32 -10.29 12.80
C GLU A 65 -2.81 -9.84 11.43
N LEU A 66 -3.60 -9.09 10.64
CA LEU A 66 -3.17 -8.53 9.36
C LEU A 66 -1.98 -7.58 9.52
N SER A 67 -2.04 -6.66 10.48
CA SER A 67 -0.96 -5.71 10.76
C SER A 67 0.33 -6.39 11.20
N LYS A 68 0.24 -7.42 12.06
CA LYS A 68 1.40 -8.22 12.44
C LYS A 68 1.96 -8.99 11.24
N GLY A 69 1.11 -9.65 10.46
CA GLY A 69 1.53 -10.42 9.28
C GLY A 69 2.18 -9.57 8.20
N LEU A 70 1.66 -8.36 7.95
CA LEU A 70 2.30 -7.37 7.07
C LEU A 70 3.72 -7.01 7.52
N MET A 71 3.99 -7.07 8.84
CA MET A 71 5.29 -6.73 9.42
C MET A 71 6.27 -7.91 9.52
N GLU A 72 5.87 -9.11 9.12
CA GLU A 72 6.74 -10.29 9.10
C GLU A 72 7.73 -10.27 7.92
N VAL A 73 8.52 -11.34 7.78
CA VAL A 73 9.62 -11.48 6.82
C VAL A 73 9.14 -11.53 5.37
N LYS A 74 8.09 -12.32 5.10
CA LYS A 74 7.51 -12.51 3.76
C LYS A 74 5.99 -12.39 3.80
N PRO A 75 5.43 -11.16 3.89
CA PRO A 75 4.00 -10.95 4.06
C PRO A 75 3.14 -11.61 2.98
N SER A 76 3.65 -11.83 1.74
CA SER A 76 2.89 -12.53 0.69
C SER A 76 2.34 -13.88 1.15
N ARG A 77 3.13 -14.63 1.93
CA ARG A 77 2.78 -15.98 2.42
C ARG A 77 1.52 -15.96 3.27
N MET A 78 1.27 -14.88 4.02
CA MET A 78 0.03 -14.75 4.80
C MET A 78 -1.17 -14.69 3.86
N PHE A 79 -1.12 -13.85 2.83
CA PHE A 79 -2.21 -13.68 1.89
C PHE A 79 -2.42 -14.92 1.01
N GLU A 80 -1.35 -15.59 0.59
CA GLU A 80 -1.41 -16.89 -0.09
C GLU A 80 -2.16 -17.93 0.74
N VAL A 81 -1.85 -18.06 2.04
CA VAL A 81 -2.52 -19.02 2.92
C VAL A 81 -3.97 -18.63 3.19
N LEU A 82 -4.24 -17.35 3.47
CA LEU A 82 -5.61 -16.86 3.67
C LEU A 82 -6.47 -17.08 2.42
N ARG A 83 -5.89 -16.93 1.23
CA ARG A 83 -6.58 -17.18 -0.03
C ARG A 83 -6.81 -18.67 -0.26
N ALA A 84 -5.80 -19.50 -0.01
CA ALA A 84 -5.89 -20.96 -0.16
C ALA A 84 -6.95 -21.60 0.75
N CYS A 85 -7.19 -21.04 1.95
CA CYS A 85 -8.27 -21.49 2.82
C CYS A 85 -9.61 -20.76 2.61
N GLY A 86 -9.69 -19.79 1.70
CA GLY A 86 -10.90 -18.99 1.43
C GLY A 86 -11.17 -17.85 2.43
N ALA A 87 -10.39 -17.73 3.51
CA ALA A 87 -10.59 -16.67 4.51
C ALA A 87 -10.38 -15.26 3.94
N LEU A 88 -9.48 -15.09 2.95
CA LEU A 88 -9.20 -13.78 2.37
C LEU A 88 -10.44 -13.14 1.75
N GLN A 89 -11.26 -13.95 1.07
CA GLN A 89 -12.52 -13.50 0.45
C GLN A 89 -13.51 -12.95 1.49
N LYS A 90 -13.48 -13.47 2.73
CA LYS A 90 -14.34 -12.99 3.82
C LYS A 90 -13.81 -11.72 4.48
N ILE A 91 -12.50 -11.69 4.78
CA ILE A 91 -11.92 -10.60 5.60
C ILE A 91 -11.48 -9.38 4.79
N LEU A 92 -10.99 -9.58 3.57
CA LEU A 92 -10.47 -8.53 2.69
C LEU A 92 -10.77 -8.85 1.22
N PRO A 93 -12.06 -8.94 0.85
CA PRO A 93 -12.51 -9.33 -0.50
C PRO A 93 -11.94 -8.44 -1.62
N GLU A 94 -11.65 -7.18 -1.32
CA GLU A 94 -11.09 -6.24 -2.28
C GLU A 94 -9.68 -6.63 -2.71
N VAL A 95 -8.88 -7.25 -1.82
CA VAL A 95 -7.55 -7.78 -2.15
C VAL A 95 -7.66 -9.14 -2.84
N ASP A 96 -8.56 -10.02 -2.39
CA ASP A 96 -8.81 -11.33 -3.03
C ASP A 96 -9.16 -11.19 -4.53
N LYS A 97 -9.91 -10.14 -4.87
CA LYS A 97 -10.34 -9.84 -6.25
C LYS A 97 -9.25 -9.27 -7.15
N LEU A 98 -8.04 -9.00 -6.65
CA LEU A 98 -6.94 -8.51 -7.49
C LEU A 98 -6.34 -9.62 -8.36
N TRP A 99 -6.36 -10.86 -7.87
CA TRP A 99 -5.88 -11.98 -8.67
C TRP A 99 -6.81 -12.25 -9.84
N GLY A 100 -6.21 -12.48 -11.00
CA GLY A 100 -6.88 -12.59 -12.29
C GLY A 100 -7.15 -11.24 -12.96
N VAL A 101 -6.83 -10.10 -12.33
CA VAL A 101 -6.95 -8.78 -12.96
C VAL A 101 -5.68 -8.49 -13.77
N PRO A 102 -5.75 -8.44 -15.12
CA PRO A 102 -4.57 -8.33 -15.97
C PRO A 102 -4.07 -6.89 -16.04
N GLN A 103 -2.75 -6.73 -16.07
CA GLN A 103 -2.02 -5.48 -16.18
C GLN A 103 -1.25 -5.43 -17.52
N PRO A 104 -0.86 -4.23 -17.99
CA PRO A 104 -0.07 -4.12 -19.21
C PRO A 104 1.35 -4.70 -19.01
N GLU A 105 1.65 -5.80 -19.69
CA GLU A 105 2.90 -6.57 -19.60
C GLU A 105 4.16 -5.68 -19.67
N LYS A 106 4.16 -4.67 -20.55
CA LYS A 106 5.25 -3.69 -20.70
C LYS A 106 5.71 -3.08 -19.38
N TYR A 107 4.78 -2.83 -18.45
CA TYR A 107 5.06 -2.20 -17.17
C TYR A 107 4.99 -3.18 -16.00
N HIS A 108 4.35 -4.33 -16.21
CA HIS A 108 4.04 -5.36 -15.23
C HIS A 108 4.26 -6.74 -15.87
N PRO A 109 5.51 -7.23 -15.98
CA PRO A 109 5.79 -8.51 -16.63
C PRO A 109 5.10 -9.71 -15.96
N GLU A 110 4.75 -9.59 -14.67
CA GLU A 110 3.94 -10.57 -13.94
C GLU A 110 2.48 -10.65 -14.41
N ILE A 111 1.99 -9.63 -15.13
CA ILE A 111 0.64 -9.45 -15.68
C ILE A 111 -0.48 -9.42 -14.62
N ASP A 112 -0.44 -10.26 -13.59
CA ASP A 112 -1.49 -10.39 -12.59
C ASP A 112 -1.36 -9.34 -11.47
N THR A 113 -2.41 -8.58 -11.23
CA THR A 113 -2.42 -7.52 -10.20
C THR A 113 -2.25 -8.08 -8.79
N GLY A 114 -2.81 -9.25 -8.49
CA GLY A 114 -2.64 -9.91 -7.19
C GLY A 114 -1.19 -10.33 -6.96
N VAL A 115 -0.54 -10.91 -7.98
CA VAL A 115 0.89 -11.26 -7.93
C VAL A 115 1.75 -10.01 -7.73
N HIS A 116 1.50 -8.94 -8.50
CA HIS A 116 2.18 -7.64 -8.36
C HIS A 116 2.12 -7.11 -6.92
N VAL A 117 0.91 -7.04 -6.34
CA VAL A 117 0.74 -6.52 -4.98
C VAL A 117 1.49 -7.38 -3.96
N MET A 118 1.53 -8.71 -4.14
CA MET A 118 2.32 -9.60 -3.27
C MET A 118 3.83 -9.33 -3.36
N MET A 119 4.34 -9.13 -4.57
CA MET A 119 5.75 -8.79 -4.79
C MET A 119 6.11 -7.42 -4.18
N ALA A 120 5.22 -6.43 -4.32
CA ALA A 120 5.40 -5.10 -3.77
C ALA A 120 5.44 -5.08 -2.23
N ILE A 121 4.56 -5.81 -1.55
CA ILE A 121 4.59 -5.89 -0.07
C ILE A 121 5.80 -6.66 0.45
N ASP A 122 6.28 -7.68 -0.28
CA ASP A 122 7.51 -8.41 0.05
C ASP A 122 8.75 -7.51 -0.14
N TYR A 123 8.76 -6.68 -1.19
CA TYR A 123 9.81 -5.67 -1.37
C TYR A 123 9.83 -4.68 -0.19
N ALA A 124 8.66 -4.13 0.17
CA ALA A 124 8.53 -3.22 1.30
C ALA A 124 9.01 -3.88 2.62
N ALA A 125 8.76 -5.19 2.77
CA ALA A 125 9.24 -5.98 3.90
C ALA A 125 10.76 -6.12 3.93
N LYS A 126 11.37 -6.46 2.79
CA LYS A 126 12.83 -6.55 2.63
C LYS A 126 13.53 -5.22 2.94
N LYS A 127 12.91 -4.09 2.58
CA LYS A 127 13.40 -2.74 2.92
C LYS A 127 13.13 -2.31 4.36
N LYS A 128 12.43 -3.14 5.15
CA LYS A 128 12.05 -2.86 6.53
C LYS A 128 11.21 -1.57 6.64
N PHE A 129 10.40 -1.27 5.64
CA PHE A 129 9.49 -0.13 5.71
C PHE A 129 8.42 -0.33 6.78
N SER A 130 7.86 0.78 7.25
CA SER A 130 6.91 0.84 8.35
C SER A 130 5.56 0.21 7.99
N LEU A 131 4.76 -0.12 9.01
CA LEU A 131 3.41 -0.66 8.82
C LEU A 131 2.53 0.22 7.91
N PRO A 132 2.47 1.56 8.09
CA PRO A 132 1.73 2.42 7.16
C PRO A 132 2.15 2.22 5.70
N VAL A 133 3.46 2.10 5.41
CA VAL A 133 3.97 1.92 4.04
C VAL A 133 3.57 0.57 3.48
N ARG A 134 3.72 -0.51 4.25
CA ARG A 134 3.36 -1.86 3.81
C ARG A 134 1.85 -2.00 3.57
N LEU A 135 1.02 -1.40 4.43
CA LEU A 135 -0.42 -1.35 4.20
C LEU A 135 -0.76 -0.52 2.96
N ALA A 136 -0.17 0.66 2.80
CA ALA A 136 -0.41 1.50 1.64
C ALA A 136 -0.03 0.79 0.34
N THR A 137 1.06 0.02 0.37
CA THR A 137 1.51 -0.84 -0.74
C THR A 137 0.52 -1.96 -1.02
N LEU A 138 0.00 -2.65 0.01
CA LEU A 138 -1.05 -3.68 -0.17
C LEU A 138 -2.29 -3.14 -0.88
N LEU A 139 -2.66 -1.89 -0.61
CA LEU A 139 -3.94 -1.33 -1.06
C LEU A 139 -3.83 -0.37 -2.26
N HIS A 140 -2.64 -0.11 -2.78
CA HIS A 140 -2.41 0.95 -3.79
C HIS A 140 -3.26 0.74 -5.06
N ASP A 141 -3.43 -0.52 -5.45
CA ASP A 141 -4.06 -0.94 -6.69
C ASP A 141 -5.50 -1.45 -6.54
N LEU A 142 -6.12 -1.29 -5.36
CA LEU A 142 -7.48 -1.79 -5.12
C LEU A 142 -8.49 -1.34 -6.17
N GLY A 143 -8.32 -0.15 -6.76
CA GLY A 143 -9.24 0.35 -7.79
C GLY A 143 -9.29 -0.50 -9.05
N LYS A 144 -8.26 -1.31 -9.34
CA LYS A 144 -8.19 -2.13 -10.55
C LYS A 144 -9.30 -3.17 -10.59
N VAL A 145 -9.75 -3.68 -9.44
CA VAL A 145 -10.86 -4.66 -9.32
C VAL A 145 -12.21 -4.15 -9.85
N THR A 146 -12.36 -2.83 -9.96
CA THR A 146 -13.59 -2.18 -10.45
C THR A 146 -13.49 -1.73 -11.91
N THR A 147 -12.42 -2.11 -12.60
CA THR A 147 -12.24 -1.76 -14.01
C THR A 147 -13.17 -2.61 -14.88
N ALA A 148 -13.95 -1.95 -15.73
CA ALA A 148 -14.81 -2.65 -16.68
C ALA A 148 -13.97 -3.44 -17.69
N LYS A 149 -14.47 -4.59 -18.15
CA LYS A 149 -13.70 -5.56 -18.95
C LYS A 149 -13.17 -4.95 -20.24
N GLU A 150 -13.95 -4.08 -20.86
CA GLU A 150 -13.64 -3.34 -22.08
C GLU A 150 -12.52 -2.30 -21.92
N LEU A 151 -12.17 -1.93 -20.68
CA LEU A 151 -11.08 -1.00 -20.37
C LEU A 151 -9.80 -1.71 -19.91
N LEU A 152 -9.81 -3.05 -19.83
CA LEU A 152 -8.63 -3.83 -19.48
C LEU A 152 -7.60 -3.82 -20.63
N PRO A 153 -6.30 -3.84 -20.33
CA PRO A 153 -5.66 -3.76 -19.00
C PRO A 153 -5.27 -2.30 -18.61
N ARG A 154 -5.91 -1.26 -19.17
CA ARG A 154 -5.44 0.14 -19.00
C ARG A 154 -5.85 0.75 -17.65
N HIS A 155 -6.92 0.25 -17.02
CA HIS A 155 -7.36 0.67 -15.68
C HIS A 155 -7.55 2.18 -15.52
N VAL A 156 -8.14 2.86 -16.50
CA VAL A 156 -8.36 4.31 -16.46
C VAL A 156 -9.16 4.70 -15.21
N GLY A 157 -8.64 5.67 -14.45
CA GLY A 157 -9.28 6.22 -13.24
C GLY A 157 -9.33 5.28 -12.02
N HIS A 158 -8.49 4.23 -11.99
CA HIS A 158 -8.47 3.31 -10.85
C HIS A 158 -7.91 3.95 -9.57
N ASP A 159 -7.10 4.98 -9.66
CA ASP A 159 -6.63 5.79 -8.53
C ASP A 159 -7.79 6.41 -7.74
N VAL A 160 -8.74 7.05 -8.43
CA VAL A 160 -9.91 7.68 -7.80
C VAL A 160 -10.84 6.63 -7.19
N ARG A 161 -11.11 5.54 -7.92
CA ARG A 161 -11.95 4.43 -7.42
C ARG A 161 -11.28 3.71 -6.24
N GLY A 162 -9.97 3.47 -6.35
CA GLY A 162 -9.15 2.84 -5.33
C GLY A 162 -9.13 3.64 -4.04
N ALA A 163 -8.97 4.96 -4.13
CA ALA A 163 -9.01 5.83 -2.96
C ALA A 163 -10.36 5.76 -2.20
N LYS A 164 -11.48 5.51 -2.89
CA LYS A 164 -12.78 5.25 -2.25
C LYS A 164 -12.78 3.89 -1.54
N LEU A 165 -12.36 2.82 -2.21
CA LEU A 165 -12.27 1.48 -1.63
C LEU A 165 -11.37 1.44 -0.40
N VAL A 166 -10.23 2.13 -0.43
CA VAL A 166 -9.31 2.21 0.72
C VAL A 166 -9.99 2.84 1.94
N LYS A 167 -10.84 3.86 1.76
CA LYS A 167 -11.61 4.45 2.87
C LYS A 167 -12.61 3.46 3.44
N GLU A 168 -13.30 2.72 2.59
CA GLU A 168 -14.28 1.70 2.98
C GLU A 168 -13.61 0.57 3.77
N VAL A 169 -12.50 0.02 3.26
CA VAL A 169 -11.66 -0.99 3.93
C VAL A 169 -11.14 -0.47 5.27
N SER A 170 -10.59 0.74 5.29
CA SER A 170 -10.01 1.32 6.50
C SER A 170 -11.04 1.49 7.61
N LYS A 171 -12.25 1.93 7.25
CA LYS A 171 -13.37 2.05 8.19
C LYS A 171 -13.84 0.68 8.69
N ARG A 172 -14.01 -0.29 7.77
CA ARG A 172 -14.50 -1.64 8.08
C ARG A 172 -13.54 -2.40 8.99
N LEU A 173 -12.24 -2.31 8.74
CA LEU A 173 -11.21 -2.99 9.53
C LEU A 173 -10.66 -2.17 10.71
N ARG A 174 -11.24 -1.00 10.99
CA ARG A 174 -10.80 -0.11 12.08
C ARG A 174 -9.29 0.20 12.03
N ILE A 175 -8.79 0.42 10.81
CA ILE A 175 -7.38 0.71 10.56
C ILE A 175 -6.99 2.03 11.25
N PRO A 176 -5.86 2.10 11.98
CA PRO A 176 -5.34 3.32 12.58
C PRO A 176 -5.21 4.47 11.57
N ASN A 177 -5.44 5.69 12.05
CA ASN A 177 -5.55 6.88 11.19
C ASN A 177 -4.30 7.17 10.36
N ASP A 178 -3.11 6.94 10.91
CA ASP A 178 -1.84 7.13 10.21
C ASP A 178 -1.69 6.18 9.00
N CYS A 179 -2.02 4.91 9.21
CA CYS A 179 -2.05 3.87 8.19
C CYS A 179 -3.11 4.17 7.12
N ALA A 180 -4.34 4.51 7.55
CA ALA A 180 -5.46 4.80 6.66
C ALA A 180 -5.20 6.05 5.79
N GLN A 181 -4.62 7.11 6.38
CA GLN A 181 -4.28 8.33 5.64
C GLN A 181 -3.20 8.07 4.59
N LEU A 182 -2.14 7.33 4.93
CA LEU A 182 -1.10 7.01 3.97
C LEU A 182 -1.63 6.14 2.83
N ALA A 183 -2.38 5.08 3.15
CA ALA A 183 -2.99 4.20 2.15
C ALA A 183 -3.91 4.99 1.20
N TYR A 184 -4.72 5.92 1.73
CA TYR A 184 -5.56 6.77 0.90
C TYR A 184 -4.75 7.65 -0.07
N MET A 185 -3.67 8.28 0.39
CA MET A 185 -2.85 9.12 -0.48
C MET A 185 -2.12 8.30 -1.54
N VAL A 186 -1.57 7.15 -1.18
CA VAL A 186 -0.89 6.27 -2.13
C VAL A 186 -1.86 5.79 -3.21
N ALA A 187 -3.03 5.25 -2.83
CA ALA A 187 -4.04 4.84 -3.81
C ALA A 187 -4.47 5.98 -4.73
N LYS A 188 -4.62 7.20 -4.20
CA LYS A 188 -5.02 8.37 -4.98
C LYS A 188 -3.92 8.92 -5.90
N PHE A 189 -2.65 8.82 -5.52
CA PHE A 189 -1.59 9.63 -6.12
C PHE A 189 -0.38 8.85 -6.67
N HIS A 190 -0.28 7.54 -6.48
CA HIS A 190 0.88 6.77 -6.97
C HIS A 190 1.05 6.88 -8.51
N ILE A 191 -0.04 6.88 -9.29
CA ILE A 191 0.03 7.11 -10.75
C ILE A 191 0.57 8.51 -11.07
N LYS A 192 0.17 9.51 -10.29
CA LYS A 192 0.62 10.89 -10.46
C LYS A 192 2.10 11.03 -10.13
N GLU A 193 2.63 10.25 -9.18
CA GLU A 193 4.06 10.15 -8.89
C GLU A 193 4.86 9.68 -10.11
N HIS A 194 4.39 8.64 -10.82
CA HIS A 194 5.05 8.13 -12.03
C HIS A 194 5.22 9.19 -13.14
N GLN A 195 4.37 10.23 -13.14
CA GLN A 195 4.37 11.32 -14.12
C GLN A 195 5.21 12.54 -13.71
N VAL A 196 5.81 12.54 -12.53
CA VAL A 196 6.53 13.71 -11.97
C VAL A 196 7.60 14.26 -12.91
N MET A 197 8.32 13.40 -13.62
CA MET A 197 9.37 13.82 -14.56
C MET A 197 8.85 14.66 -15.74
N GLN A 198 7.54 14.64 -16.00
CA GLN A 198 6.90 15.38 -17.09
C GLN A 198 6.16 16.63 -16.60
N MET A 199 6.14 16.87 -15.28
CA MET A 199 5.40 18.00 -14.70
C MET A 199 6.14 19.31 -14.89
N ASN A 200 5.39 20.37 -15.21
CA ASN A 200 5.90 21.73 -15.10
C ASN A 200 6.07 22.13 -13.61
N PRO A 201 6.83 23.19 -13.31
CA PRO A 201 7.09 23.63 -11.93
C PRO A 201 5.83 23.88 -11.10
N SER A 202 4.79 24.46 -11.70
CA SER A 202 3.53 24.75 -10.99
C SER A 202 2.78 23.47 -10.64
N THR A 203 2.72 22.51 -11.55
CA THR A 203 2.08 21.21 -11.32
C THR A 203 2.81 20.43 -10.23
N LEU A 204 4.14 20.41 -10.25
CA LEU A 204 4.94 19.75 -9.20
C LEU A 204 4.73 20.41 -7.83
N LEU A 205 4.74 21.75 -7.74
CA LEU A 205 4.48 22.45 -6.49
C LEU A 205 3.07 22.16 -5.96
N THR A 206 2.04 22.22 -6.82
CA THR A 206 0.68 21.87 -6.44
C THR A 206 0.60 20.43 -5.94
N PHE A 207 1.30 19.50 -6.58
CA PHE A 207 1.31 18.11 -6.15
C PHE A 207 1.95 17.93 -4.76
N LEU A 208 3.06 18.61 -4.48
CA LEU A 208 3.66 18.62 -3.14
C LEU A 208 2.71 19.19 -2.07
N ILE A 209 1.89 20.19 -2.43
CA ILE A 209 0.86 20.76 -1.54
C ILE A 209 -0.29 19.76 -1.33
N GLU A 210 -0.75 19.08 -2.38
CA GLU A 210 -1.81 18.06 -2.29
C GLU A 210 -1.42 16.85 -1.45
N LEU A 211 -0.15 16.44 -1.50
CA LEU A 211 0.44 15.43 -0.62
C LEU A 211 0.67 15.92 0.81
N ASP A 212 0.43 17.21 1.05
CA ASP A 212 0.72 17.87 2.32
C ASP A 212 2.19 17.76 2.75
N ALA A 213 3.10 17.62 1.78
CA ALA A 213 4.49 17.26 1.99
C ALA A 213 5.28 18.30 2.81
N ILE A 214 4.88 19.56 2.68
CA ILE A 214 5.49 20.70 3.37
C ILE A 214 5.23 20.64 4.88
N ARG A 215 4.01 20.27 5.29
CA ARG A 215 3.63 20.19 6.71
C ARG A 215 3.90 18.80 7.31
N GLN A 216 3.94 17.76 6.48
CA GLN A 216 4.07 16.36 6.87
C GLN A 216 5.20 15.64 6.10
N PRO A 217 6.47 16.09 6.25
CA PRO A 217 7.59 15.55 5.47
C PRO A 217 7.84 14.06 5.72
N GLY A 218 7.61 13.56 6.94
CA GLY A 218 7.76 12.13 7.25
C GLY A 218 6.72 11.24 6.56
N ARG A 219 5.48 11.74 6.42
CA ARG A 219 4.43 11.03 5.67
C ARG A 219 4.67 11.09 4.16
N PHE A 220 5.20 12.21 3.67
CA PHE A 220 5.67 12.33 2.30
C PHE A 220 6.76 11.31 1.97
N GLU A 221 7.76 11.15 2.86
CA GLU A 221 8.79 10.11 2.67
C GLU A 221 8.17 8.71 2.67
N SER A 222 7.21 8.44 3.56
CA SER A 222 6.46 7.17 3.56
C SER A 222 5.67 6.96 2.26
N PHE A 223 5.12 8.02 1.66
CA PHE A 223 4.46 7.94 0.34
C PHE A 223 5.45 7.55 -0.76
N LEU A 224 6.65 8.14 -0.77
CA LEU A 224 7.70 7.77 -1.72
C LEU A 224 8.17 6.32 -1.53
N GLN A 225 8.27 5.83 -0.30
CA GLN A 225 8.62 4.43 -0.01
C GLN A 225 7.56 3.44 -0.54
N ALA A 226 6.27 3.81 -0.46
CA ALA A 226 5.20 2.99 -1.04
C ALA A 226 5.24 3.00 -2.57
N CYS A 227 5.49 4.16 -3.20
CA CYS A 227 5.67 4.26 -4.65
C CYS A 227 6.92 3.49 -5.12
N GLU A 228 8.00 3.51 -4.34
CA GLU A 228 9.17 2.67 -4.58
C GLU A 228 8.83 1.18 -4.54
N SER A 229 7.98 0.78 -3.60
CA SER A 229 7.55 -0.62 -3.46
C SER A 229 6.67 -1.06 -4.63
N ASP A 230 5.80 -0.19 -5.16
CA ASP A 230 5.07 -0.42 -6.41
C ASP A 230 6.03 -0.54 -7.61
N ALA A 231 6.98 0.39 -7.74
CA ALA A 231 7.89 0.43 -8.89
C ALA A 231 8.84 -0.78 -8.95
N ARG A 232 9.38 -1.21 -7.81
CA ARG A 232 10.38 -2.29 -7.70
C ARG A 232 9.80 -3.63 -7.23
N GLY A 233 8.53 -3.67 -6.91
CA GLY A 233 7.77 -4.89 -6.61
C GLY A 233 7.31 -5.63 -7.86
N ARG A 234 8.13 -5.68 -8.91
CA ARG A 234 7.77 -6.20 -10.24
C ARG A 234 8.89 -7.10 -10.75
N LEU A 235 8.53 -8.09 -11.55
CA LEU A 235 9.50 -9.03 -12.09
C LEU A 235 10.52 -8.28 -12.95
N GLU A 236 11.80 -8.57 -12.76
CA GLU A 236 12.93 -8.03 -13.54
C GLU A 236 13.18 -6.52 -13.38
N LEU A 237 12.38 -5.84 -12.55
CA LEU A 237 12.44 -4.39 -12.34
C LEU A 237 12.81 -4.04 -10.88
N GLU A 238 13.33 -4.98 -10.11
CA GLU A 238 13.61 -4.80 -8.67
C GLU A 238 14.69 -3.74 -8.40
N SER A 239 15.49 -3.39 -9.41
CA SER A 239 16.58 -2.41 -9.34
C SER A 239 16.36 -1.17 -10.20
N ILE A 240 15.16 -0.93 -10.75
CA ILE A 240 14.95 0.24 -11.61
C ILE A 240 15.25 1.55 -10.86
N ALA A 241 15.76 2.52 -11.61
CA ALA A 241 15.96 3.86 -11.09
C ALA A 241 14.60 4.54 -10.81
N ILE A 242 14.54 5.33 -9.73
CA ILE A 242 13.34 6.08 -9.34
C ILE A 242 13.70 7.57 -9.30
N PRO A 243 13.95 8.20 -10.46
CA PRO A 243 14.30 9.62 -10.53
C PRO A 243 13.18 10.52 -10.02
N GLN A 244 11.92 10.08 -10.09
CA GLN A 244 10.73 10.76 -9.56
C GLN A 244 10.91 11.10 -8.08
N ALA A 245 11.13 10.09 -7.24
CA ALA A 245 11.34 10.25 -5.80
C ALA A 245 12.55 11.16 -5.49
N ALA A 246 13.63 11.06 -6.26
CA ALA A 246 14.80 11.95 -6.08
C ALA A 246 14.46 13.41 -6.39
N LEU A 247 13.75 13.67 -7.50
CA LEU A 247 13.30 15.00 -7.90
C LEU A 247 12.32 15.59 -6.88
N MET A 248 11.33 14.82 -6.43
CA MET A 248 10.35 15.31 -5.44
C MET A 248 11.03 15.67 -4.11
N ARG A 249 12.01 14.89 -3.64
CA ARG A 249 12.78 15.23 -2.43
C ARG A 249 13.58 16.53 -2.60
N LYS A 250 14.25 16.71 -3.75
CA LYS A 250 14.96 17.96 -4.07
C LYS A 250 14.00 19.16 -4.09
N ALA A 251 12.86 19.02 -4.77
CA ALA A 251 11.84 20.06 -4.84
C ALA A 251 11.27 20.41 -3.45
N LEU A 252 10.95 19.42 -2.62
CA LEU A 252 10.47 19.65 -1.27
C LEU A 252 11.51 20.37 -0.40
N LYS A 253 12.79 19.98 -0.50
CA LYS A 253 13.88 20.66 0.20
C LYS A 253 13.96 22.13 -0.19
N ALA A 254 13.90 22.44 -1.50
CA ALA A 254 13.93 23.81 -1.99
C ALA A 254 12.73 24.64 -1.50
N VAL A 255 11.53 24.05 -1.52
CA VAL A 255 10.29 24.67 -1.04
C VAL A 255 10.32 24.98 0.47
N ASN A 256 10.95 24.11 1.26
CA ASN A 256 11.03 24.26 2.72
C ASN A 256 12.08 25.28 3.19
N ILE A 257 13.00 25.70 2.32
CA ILE A 257 13.93 26.81 2.62
C ILE A 257 13.18 28.16 2.66
N ILE A 258 12.05 28.28 1.96
CA ILE A 258 11.28 29.52 1.91
C ILE A 258 10.66 29.85 3.27
N ASN A 259 11.08 30.98 3.85
CA ASN A 259 10.50 31.52 5.07
C ASN A 259 9.10 32.12 4.80
N ALA A 260 8.07 31.27 4.93
CA ALA A 260 6.69 31.69 4.70
C ALA A 260 6.23 32.82 5.63
N GLY A 261 6.81 32.94 6.84
CA GLY A 261 6.48 34.00 7.79
C GLY A 261 6.98 35.38 7.34
N GLU A 262 8.19 35.45 6.80
CA GLU A 262 8.72 36.70 6.22
C GLU A 262 7.96 37.14 4.98
N VAL A 263 7.65 36.20 4.09
CA VAL A 263 6.83 36.49 2.90
C VAL A 263 5.45 36.99 3.31
N ALA A 264 4.85 36.39 4.34
CA ALA A 264 3.52 36.78 4.83
C ALA A 264 3.49 38.20 5.43
N LYS A 265 4.55 38.64 6.12
CA LYS A 265 4.64 39.99 6.73
C LYS A 265 4.54 41.13 5.72
N GLN A 266 4.84 40.87 4.45
CA GLN A 266 4.84 41.87 3.38
C GLN A 266 3.48 42.02 2.69
N GLN A 267 2.45 41.29 3.15
CA GLN A 267 1.16 41.19 2.46
C GLN A 267 0.01 41.64 3.36
N ASN A 268 -1.00 42.28 2.76
CA ASN A 268 -2.08 42.95 3.50
C ASN A 268 -3.36 42.12 3.63
N SER A 269 -3.42 40.92 3.05
CA SER A 269 -4.60 40.05 3.11
C SER A 269 -4.24 38.57 3.04
N ALA A 270 -5.10 37.70 3.60
CA ALA A 270 -4.90 36.25 3.57
C ALA A 270 -4.79 35.68 2.15
N LYS A 271 -5.50 36.26 1.17
CA LYS A 271 -5.41 35.86 -0.24
C LYS A 271 -4.04 36.21 -0.83
N GLN A 272 -3.55 37.42 -0.58
CA GLN A 272 -2.21 37.85 -1.03
C GLN A 272 -1.10 37.06 -0.35
N ILE A 273 -1.22 36.75 0.94
CA ILE A 273 -0.27 35.89 1.68
C ILE A 273 -0.15 34.52 1.00
N LYS A 274 -1.28 33.84 0.73
CA LYS A 274 -1.26 32.51 0.08
C LYS A 274 -0.63 32.58 -1.31
N GLN A 275 -0.96 33.60 -2.09
CA GLN A 275 -0.42 33.80 -3.43
C GLN A 275 1.11 34.05 -3.40
N ALA A 276 1.56 34.98 -2.55
CA ALA A 276 2.98 35.33 -2.44
C ALA A 276 3.83 34.13 -1.96
N ILE A 277 3.34 33.36 -0.98
CA ILE A 277 4.02 32.13 -0.53
C ILE A 277 4.09 31.11 -1.66
N PHE A 278 3.01 30.94 -2.43
CA PHE A 278 3.00 30.03 -3.57
C PHE A 278 4.01 30.47 -4.64
N GLU A 279 4.05 31.74 -5.01
CA GLU A 279 4.98 32.29 -5.99
C GLU A 279 6.45 32.15 -5.56
N ALA A 280 6.77 32.46 -4.30
CA ALA A 280 8.12 32.29 -3.76
C ALA A 280 8.58 30.82 -3.84
N ARG A 281 7.70 29.88 -3.48
CA ARG A 281 7.97 28.44 -3.61
C ARG A 281 8.06 27.99 -5.07
N LEU A 282 7.26 28.58 -5.95
CA LEU A 282 7.29 28.27 -7.38
C LEU A 282 8.62 28.64 -8.01
N VAL A 283 9.22 29.78 -7.62
CA VAL A 283 10.58 30.15 -8.03
C VAL A 283 11.60 29.11 -7.59
N ALA A 284 11.50 28.61 -6.35
CA ALA A 284 12.39 27.56 -5.84
C ALA A 284 12.25 26.24 -6.64
N VAL A 285 11.02 25.82 -6.97
CA VAL A 285 10.80 24.61 -7.79
C VAL A 285 11.31 24.79 -9.23
N LYS A 286 11.12 25.98 -9.83
CA LYS A 286 11.68 26.31 -11.16
C LYS A 286 13.19 26.12 -11.19
N ALA A 287 13.90 26.61 -10.19
CA ALA A 287 15.35 26.47 -10.10
C ALA A 287 15.80 25.00 -9.99
N VAL A 288 15.03 24.15 -9.31
CA VAL A 288 15.33 22.70 -9.21
C VAL A 288 15.18 21.99 -10.55
N LEU A 289 14.19 22.38 -11.37
CA LEU A 289 13.93 21.73 -12.67
C LEU A 289 14.85 22.21 -13.79
N GLN A 290 15.66 23.25 -13.56
CA GLN A 290 16.63 23.79 -14.51
C GLN A 290 18.05 23.24 -14.31
N GLN A 291 18.26 22.41 -13.27
CA GLN A 291 19.54 21.74 -12.94
C GLN A 291 19.57 20.31 -13.46
#